data_AF-A0A068ELU9-F1
#
_entry.id   AF-A0A068ELU9-F1
#
_cell.length_a   1.000
_cell.length_b   1.000
_cell.length_c   1.000
_cell.angle_alpha   90.00
_cell.angle_beta   90.00
_cell.angle_gamma   90.00
#
_symmetry.space_group_name_H-M   'P 1'
#
loop_
_entity.id
_entity.type
_entity.pdbx_description
1 polymer ?
#
loop_
_entity_poly.entity_id
_entity_poly.type
_entity_poly.pdbx_seq_one_letter_code
_entity_poly.pdbx_strand_id
1 'polypeptide(L)'
;FCPAVTVPGIHYSDDKLLQTRIFSYADTQRHRLGPNYLMLPVNAPKCAHHNNHHDGLMNFMHRDEEVNYFPSRFDPTRHAEQYPIPPRVLSGCREKCIIEKENNFKQAGERYRSFDPARQDRFLQRWVDA
;
A
#
# COMPACT_ATOMS: atom_id res chain seq x y z
N PHE A 1 -1.51 -5.69 6.83
CA PHE A 1 -0.63 -5.39 5.68
C PHE A 1 -1.33 -4.46 4.71
N CYS A 2 -0.74 -3.33 4.32
CA CYS A 2 -1.31 -2.41 3.35
C CYS A 2 -0.17 -1.72 2.58
N PRO A 3 -0.15 -1.72 1.24
CA PRO A 3 0.88 -1.03 0.46
C PRO A 3 0.94 0.48 0.73
N ALA A 4 -0.14 1.10 1.21
CA ALA A 4 -0.16 2.52 1.55
C ALA A 4 0.67 2.89 2.78
N VAL A 5 1.03 1.91 3.62
CA VAL A 5 1.82 2.13 4.84
C VAL A 5 3.29 2.05 4.45
N THR A 6 3.81 3.19 3.98
CA THR A 6 5.22 3.38 3.62
C THR A 6 5.96 4.17 4.69
N VAL A 7 7.29 4.15 4.62
CA VAL A 7 8.19 4.92 5.49
C VAL A 7 8.99 5.90 4.63
N PRO A 8 9.52 6.99 5.22
CA PRO A 8 10.33 7.94 4.47
C PRO A 8 11.49 7.27 3.72
N GLY A 9 11.72 7.70 2.48
CA GLY A 9 12.68 7.08 1.55
C GLY A 9 12.10 5.98 0.65
N ILE A 10 10.86 5.53 0.88
CA ILE A 10 10.15 4.60 0.00
C ILE A 10 8.99 5.32 -0.69
N HIS A 11 8.93 5.24 -2.02
CA HIS A 11 7.92 5.91 -2.84
C HIS A 11 7.24 4.95 -3.82
N TYR A 12 6.06 5.34 -4.29
CA TYR A 12 5.29 4.57 -5.25
C TYR A 12 5.76 4.82 -6.68
N SER A 13 5.70 3.77 -7.51
CA SER A 13 5.81 3.90 -8.97
C SER A 13 4.44 4.17 -9.60
N ASP A 14 4.43 4.52 -10.88
CA ASP A 14 3.21 4.75 -11.66
C ASP A 14 2.59 3.45 -12.22
N ASP A 15 2.89 2.31 -11.59
CA ASP A 15 2.25 1.04 -11.92
C ASP A 15 0.74 1.14 -11.61
N LYS A 16 -0.10 1.01 -12.64
CA LYS A 16 -1.56 1.15 -12.53
C LYS A 16 -2.16 0.19 -11.49
N LEU A 17 -1.64 -1.03 -11.37
CA LEU A 17 -2.10 -2.00 -10.38
C LEU A 17 -1.66 -1.61 -8.97
N LEU A 18 -0.41 -1.16 -8.80
CA LEU A 18 0.07 -0.67 -7.50
C LEU A 18 -0.77 0.51 -7.01
N GLN A 19 -1.09 1.48 -7.89
CA GLN A 19 -1.89 2.65 -7.56
C GLN A 19 -3.26 2.27 -6.99
N THR A 20 -3.95 1.28 -7.57
CA THR A 20 -5.22 0.78 -7.02
C THR A 20 -5.04 0.11 -5.65
N ARG A 21 -3.94 -0.63 -5.45
CA ARG A 21 -3.67 -1.35 -4.20
C ARG A 21 -3.36 -0.42 -3.03
N ILE A 22 -2.79 0.75 -3.28
CA ILE A 22 -2.58 1.78 -2.24
C ILE A 22 -3.92 2.15 -1.59
N PHE A 23 -4.98 2.30 -2.38
CA PHE A 23 -6.31 2.58 -1.83
C PHE A 23 -6.98 1.33 -1.22
N SER A 24 -7.07 0.26 -2.01
CA SER A 24 -7.96 -0.88 -1.74
C SER A 24 -7.72 -1.57 -0.38
N TYR A 25 -6.47 -1.68 0.05
CA TYR A 25 -6.14 -2.43 1.27
C TYR A 25 -6.58 -1.71 2.55
N ALA A 26 -6.37 -0.39 2.62
CA ALA A 26 -6.76 0.38 3.79
C ALA A 26 -8.29 0.49 3.87
N ASP A 27 -8.97 0.59 2.73
CA ASP A 27 -10.43 0.62 2.65
C ASP A 27 -11.05 -0.70 3.17
N THR A 28 -10.64 -1.84 2.61
CA THR A 28 -11.15 -3.15 3.06
C THR A 28 -10.80 -3.44 4.53
N GLN A 29 -9.67 -2.93 5.04
CA GLN A 29 -9.31 -3.10 6.45
C GLN A 29 -10.23 -2.34 7.39
N ARG A 30 -10.60 -1.10 7.04
CA ARG A 30 -11.58 -0.35 7.83
C ARG A 30 -12.93 -1.05 7.86
N HIS A 31 -13.37 -1.62 6.74
CA HIS A 31 -14.60 -2.40 6.70
C HIS A 31 -14.51 -3.70 7.52
N ARG A 32 -13.45 -4.49 7.31
CA ARG A 32 -13.31 -5.84 7.90
C ARG A 32 -12.92 -5.84 9.37
N LEU A 33 -12.12 -4.87 9.82
CA LEU A 33 -11.55 -4.83 11.17
C LEU A 33 -12.02 -3.60 11.99
N GLY A 34 -12.68 -2.65 11.34
CA GLY A 34 -13.12 -1.41 11.98
C GLY A 34 -12.12 -0.24 11.82
N PRO A 35 -12.52 0.97 12.22
CA PRO A 35 -11.72 2.19 12.06
C PRO A 35 -10.40 2.14 12.85
N ASN A 36 -10.40 1.45 14.00
CA ASN A 36 -9.26 1.37 14.92
C ASN A 36 -8.36 0.13 14.68
N TYR A 37 -8.41 -0.48 13.48
CA TYR A 37 -7.67 -1.70 13.17
C TYR A 37 -6.14 -1.59 13.32
N LEU A 38 -5.58 -0.38 13.19
CA LEU A 38 -4.15 -0.12 13.39
C LEU A 38 -3.71 -0.19 14.86
N MET A 39 -4.65 -0.15 15.80
CA MET A 39 -4.37 -0.27 17.23
C MET A 39 -4.24 -1.72 17.70
N LEU A 40 -4.67 -2.70 16.91
CA LEU A 40 -4.52 -4.12 17.25
C LEU A 40 -3.04 -4.45 17.49
N PRO A 41 -2.67 -5.25 18.52
CA PRO A 41 -1.27 -5.47 18.88
C PRO A 41 -0.36 -5.94 17.73
N VAL A 42 -0.90 -6.69 16.77
CA VAL A 42 -0.17 -7.16 15.59
C VAL A 42 0.04 -6.09 14.51
N ASN A 43 -0.82 -5.06 14.48
CA ASN A 43 -0.78 -3.97 13.51
C ASN A 43 -0.13 -2.70 14.06
N ALA A 44 -0.02 -2.58 15.39
CA ALA A 44 0.54 -1.41 16.05
C ALA A 44 2.02 -1.24 15.68
N PRO A 45 2.47 0.01 15.37
CA PRO A 45 3.88 0.28 15.14
C PRO A 45 4.68 0.07 16.43
N LYS A 46 5.93 -0.37 16.28
CA LYS A 46 6.87 -0.52 17.42
C LYS A 46 7.55 0.79 17.81
N CYS A 47 7.52 1.78 16.92
CA CYS A 47 8.04 3.12 17.20
C CYS A 47 6.98 4.00 17.86
N ALA A 48 7.43 5.08 18.49
CA ALA A 48 6.53 6.13 18.93
C ALA A 48 5.74 6.66 17.73
N HIS A 49 4.43 6.80 17.90
CA HIS A 49 3.52 7.34 16.90
C HIS A 49 2.57 8.33 17.56
N HIS A 50 2.22 9.38 16.84
CA HIS A 50 1.28 10.38 17.29
C HIS A 50 0.38 10.77 16.11
N ASN A 51 -0.93 10.82 16.35
CA ASN A 51 -1.92 11.24 15.36
C ASN A 51 -3.15 11.83 16.05
N ASN A 52 -3.93 12.58 15.27
CA ASN A 52 -5.17 13.23 15.69
C ASN A 52 -6.42 12.42 15.29
N HIS A 53 -6.32 11.10 15.15
CA HIS A 53 -7.49 10.25 14.96
C HIS A 53 -8.10 9.92 16.33
N HIS A 54 -9.35 10.31 16.52
CA HIS A 54 -10.13 10.07 17.75
C HIS A 54 -11.33 9.16 17.48
N ASP A 55 -11.88 8.60 18.55
CA ASP A 55 -13.11 7.81 18.56
C ASP A 55 -13.08 6.57 17.67
N GLY A 56 -14.21 6.24 17.04
CA GLY A 56 -14.40 5.03 16.26
C GLY A 56 -14.80 3.81 17.10
N LEU A 57 -15.42 2.84 16.45
CA LEU A 57 -15.85 1.59 17.07
C LEU A 57 -14.65 0.89 17.74
N MET A 58 -14.87 0.39 18.96
CA MET A 58 -13.87 -0.34 19.77
C MET A 58 -12.57 0.45 19.96
N ASN A 59 -12.66 1.75 20.23
CA ASN A 59 -11.51 2.53 20.67
C ASN A 59 -11.15 2.14 22.12
N PHE A 60 -9.94 1.63 22.31
CA PHE A 60 -9.39 1.25 23.61
C PHE A 60 -8.15 2.07 24.01
N MET A 61 -7.86 3.16 23.28
CA MET A 61 -6.81 4.10 23.65
C MET A 61 -7.35 5.08 24.67
N HIS A 62 -6.66 5.18 25.82
CA HIS A 62 -6.89 6.26 26.75
C HIS A 62 -6.13 7.49 26.26
N ARG A 63 -6.85 8.58 26.01
CA ARG A 63 -6.30 9.88 25.62
C ARG A 63 -6.79 10.92 26.61
N ASP A 64 -5.86 11.55 27.31
CA ASP A 64 -6.10 12.67 28.23
C ASP A 64 -5.87 14.03 27.56
N GLU A 65 -5.66 14.02 26.24
CA GLU A 65 -5.39 15.20 25.42
C GLU A 65 -6.67 16.02 25.21
N GLU A 66 -6.66 17.30 25.56
CA GLU A 66 -7.79 18.22 25.31
C GLU A 66 -7.85 18.68 23.84
N VAL A 67 -6.71 18.64 23.15
CA VAL A 67 -6.56 19.13 21.78
C VAL A 67 -6.51 17.96 20.80
N ASN A 68 -7.48 17.91 19.88
CA ASN A 68 -7.59 16.87 18.84
C ASN A 68 -7.40 17.43 17.41
N TYR A 69 -6.85 18.63 17.29
CA TYR A 69 -6.67 19.33 16.02
C TYR A 69 -5.23 19.87 15.89
N PHE A 70 -4.79 20.05 14.64
CA PHE A 70 -3.49 20.62 14.33
C PHE A 70 -3.62 21.62 13.18
N PRO A 71 -2.96 22.80 13.23
CA PRO A 71 -2.05 23.26 14.29
C PRO A 71 -2.79 23.82 15.51
N SER A 72 -2.17 23.74 16.69
CA SER A 72 -2.67 24.33 17.93
C SER A 72 -1.53 24.97 18.73
N ARG A 73 -1.85 26.02 19.49
CA ARG A 73 -0.91 26.68 20.41
C ARG A 73 -0.73 25.93 21.73
N PHE A 74 -1.70 25.08 22.08
CA PHE A 74 -1.74 24.34 23.33
C PHE A 74 -1.20 22.91 23.18
N ASP A 75 -0.89 22.49 21.95
CA ASP A 75 -0.30 21.18 21.64
C ASP A 75 1.14 21.35 21.10
N PRO A 76 2.14 20.66 21.68
CA PRO A 76 3.51 20.67 21.16
C PRO A 76 3.70 19.90 19.83
N THR A 77 2.69 19.21 19.31
CA THR A 77 2.76 18.49 18.02
C THR A 77 3.29 19.38 16.89
N ARG A 78 4.19 18.83 16.07
CA ARG A 78 4.78 19.50 14.89
C ARG A 78 4.73 18.57 13.68
N HIS A 79 4.84 19.14 12.49
CA HIS A 79 5.10 18.34 11.29
C HIS A 79 6.40 17.55 11.46
N ALA A 80 6.39 16.31 10.99
CA ALA A 80 7.61 15.53 10.87
C ALA A 80 8.58 16.19 9.88
N GLU A 81 9.86 15.83 10.00
CA GLU A 81 10.88 16.24 9.03
C GLU A 81 10.45 15.88 7.61
N GLN A 82 10.64 16.82 6.68
CA GLN A 82 10.31 16.60 5.27
C GLN A 82 11.43 15.78 4.63
N TYR A 83 11.07 14.59 4.14
CA TYR A 83 11.96 13.80 3.30
C TYR A 83 11.67 14.14 1.84
N PRO A 84 12.68 14.57 1.06
CA PRO A 84 12.47 15.04 -0.30
C PRO A 84 11.90 13.92 -1.16
N ILE A 85 10.73 14.17 -1.75
CA ILE A 85 10.14 13.30 -2.75
C ILE A 85 10.61 13.84 -4.10
N PRO A 86 11.26 13.01 -4.95
CA PRO A 86 11.71 13.46 -6.27
C PRO A 86 10.55 14.03 -7.09
N PRO A 87 10.65 15.28 -7.60
CA PRO A 87 9.60 15.84 -8.43
C PRO A 87 9.48 15.04 -9.74
N ARG A 88 8.24 14.81 -10.19
CA ARG A 88 7.96 14.14 -11.47
C ARG A 88 7.32 15.13 -12.44
N VAL A 89 7.89 15.23 -13.64
CA VAL A 89 7.31 15.99 -14.75
C VAL A 89 6.20 15.14 -15.37
N LEU A 90 5.00 15.70 -15.48
CA LEU A 90 3.84 15.05 -16.10
C LEU A 90 3.54 15.72 -17.44
N SER A 91 3.15 14.92 -18.43
CA SER A 91 2.78 15.37 -19.78
C SER A 91 1.58 14.57 -20.30
N GLY A 92 0.79 15.16 -21.21
CA GLY A 92 -0.35 14.51 -21.85
C GLY A 92 -1.70 14.85 -21.20
N CYS A 93 -2.73 14.12 -21.61
CA CYS A 93 -4.11 14.32 -21.17
C CYS A 93 -4.54 13.23 -20.17
N ARG A 94 -5.47 13.55 -19.29
CA ARG A 94 -6.07 12.56 -18.38
C ARG A 94 -6.99 11.63 -19.16
N GLU A 95 -6.58 10.38 -19.34
CA GLU A 95 -7.29 9.41 -20.17
C GLU A 95 -7.42 8.03 -19.50
N LYS A 96 -8.40 7.24 -19.96
CA LYS A 96 -8.54 5.82 -19.64
C LYS A 96 -7.97 5.01 -20.80
N CYS A 97 -6.76 4.49 -20.66
CA CYS A 97 -6.07 3.75 -21.72
C CYS A 97 -5.33 2.53 -21.18
N ILE A 98 -5.04 1.59 -22.08
CA ILE A 98 -4.07 0.49 -21.87
C ILE A 98 -2.68 1.03 -22.21
N ILE A 99 -1.63 0.42 -21.69
CA ILE A 99 -0.25 0.79 -22.06
C ILE A 99 0.05 0.33 -23.49
N GLU A 100 0.82 1.10 -24.25
CA GLU A 100 1.15 0.75 -25.63
C GLU A 100 2.03 -0.51 -25.74
N LYS A 101 2.92 -0.72 -24.77
CA LYS A 101 3.92 -1.81 -24.76
C LYS A 101 3.50 -2.96 -23.85
N GLU A 102 2.56 -3.79 -24.30
CA GLU A 102 2.07 -4.93 -23.51
C GLU A 102 3.04 -6.12 -23.47
N ASN A 103 3.51 -6.60 -24.63
CA ASN A 103 4.44 -7.73 -24.76
C ASN A 103 4.09 -8.96 -23.89
N ASN A 104 2.85 -9.43 -23.98
CA ASN A 104 2.27 -10.40 -23.06
C ASN A 104 2.90 -11.81 -23.10
N PHE A 105 3.62 -12.18 -24.18
CA PHE A 105 4.03 -13.58 -24.42
C PHE A 105 5.53 -13.85 -24.30
N LYS A 106 6.38 -12.82 -24.48
CA LYS A 106 7.84 -13.03 -24.55
C LYS A 106 8.39 -13.62 -23.25
N GLN A 107 8.12 -12.96 -22.12
CA GLN A 107 8.63 -13.39 -20.81
C GLN A 107 8.05 -14.73 -20.39
N ALA A 108 6.78 -15.02 -20.71
CA ALA A 108 6.17 -16.32 -20.42
C ALA A 108 6.87 -17.45 -21.17
N GLY A 109 7.18 -17.26 -22.46
CA GLY A 109 7.91 -18.24 -23.26
C GLY A 109 9.36 -18.44 -22.78
N GLU A 110 10.06 -17.35 -22.45
CA GLU A 110 11.41 -17.41 -21.87
C GLU A 110 11.40 -18.18 -20.54
N ARG A 111 10.41 -17.92 -19.68
CA ARG A 111 10.23 -18.62 -18.41
C ARG A 111 10.01 -20.11 -18.61
N TYR A 112 9.14 -20.52 -19.53
CA TYR A 112 8.90 -21.93 -19.81
C TYR A 112 10.17 -22.64 -20.32
N ARG A 113 10.90 -22.02 -21.26
CA ARG A 113 12.16 -22.56 -21.78
C ARG A 113 13.28 -22.63 -20.74
N SER A 114 13.21 -21.83 -19.68
CA SER A 114 14.18 -21.86 -18.58
C SER A 114 14.00 -23.04 -17.61
N PHE A 115 12.89 -23.78 -17.70
CA PHE A 115 12.63 -24.93 -16.85
C PHE A 115 13.45 -26.15 -17.29
N ASP A 116 13.83 -26.99 -16.33
CA ASP A 116 14.30 -28.34 -16.64
C ASP A 116 13.18 -29.16 -17.31
N PRO A 117 13.52 -30.17 -18.13
CA PRO A 117 12.52 -30.96 -18.86
C PRO A 117 11.44 -31.56 -17.96
N ALA A 118 11.80 -32.12 -16.81
CA ALA A 118 10.83 -32.73 -15.90
C ALA A 118 9.84 -31.69 -15.33
N ARG A 119 10.27 -30.44 -15.12
CA ARG A 119 9.37 -29.34 -14.73
C ARG A 119 8.47 -28.89 -15.87
N GLN A 120 8.93 -28.91 -17.12
CA GLN A 120 8.09 -28.62 -18.27
C GLN A 120 6.93 -29.63 -18.36
N ASP A 121 7.23 -30.91 -18.23
CA ASP A 121 6.22 -31.98 -18.24
C ASP A 121 5.19 -31.80 -17.13
N ARG A 122 5.65 -31.56 -15.88
CA ARG A 122 4.74 -31.30 -14.75
C ARG A 122 3.88 -30.06 -14.95
N PHE A 123 4.42 -29.02 -15.59
CA PHE A 123 3.65 -27.80 -15.89
C PHE A 123 2.56 -28.08 -16.92
N LEU A 124 2.90 -28.78 -18.00
CA LEU A 124 1.94 -29.17 -19.03
C LEU A 124 0.84 -30.08 -18.48
N GLN A 125 1.21 -31.10 -17.70
CA GLN A 125 0.26 -32.02 -17.10
C GLN A 125 -0.77 -31.28 -16.23
N ARG A 126 -0.30 -30.38 -15.36
CA ARG A 126 -1.21 -29.57 -14.53
C ARG A 126 -2.14 -28.67 -15.32
N TRP A 127 -1.71 -28.20 -16.49
CA TRP A 127 -2.57 -27.39 -17.34
C TRP A 127 -3.65 -28.27 -17.98
N VAL A 128 -3.28 -29.44 -18.49
CA VAL A 128 -4.23 -30.40 -19.09
C VAL A 128 -5.28 -30.88 -18.07
N ASP A 129 -4.87 -31.05 -16.81
CA ASP A 129 -5.75 -31.55 -15.74
C ASP A 129 -6.66 -30.46 -15.12
N ALA A 130 -6.47 -29.19 -15.45
CA ALA A 130 -7.22 -28.04 -14.89
C ALA A 130 -8.50 -27.72 -15.66
#